data_AF-A0A376YFC9-F1
#
_entry.id   AF-A0A376YFC9-F1
#
_cell.length_a   1.000
_cell.length_b   1.000
_cell.length_c   1.000
_cell.angle_alpha   90.00
_cell.angle_beta   90.00
_cell.angle_gamma   90.00
#
_symmetry.space_group_name_H-M   'P 1'
#
loop_
_entity.id
_entity.type
_entity.pdbx_description
1 polymer ?
#
loop_
_entity_poly.entity_id
_entity_poly.type
_entity_poly.pdbx_seq_one_letter_code
_entity_poly.pdbx_strand_id
1 'polypeptide(L)'
;MTNIGHFRAAGKLLDAHKGQLPTRLWVAPPTRMDAAQLTEEGYYSVFGKSGARIEIPGCSLCMGNQARVADGATVVSTSTRNFPNRLGTGANVFLASAELAAVAALIGKLPTPEEYQTYVAQVDKTAVDTYRYLNFNQLSQYTEKADGVIFQTAV
;
A
#
# COMPACT_ATOMS: atom_id res chain seq x y z
N MET A 1 8.09 -4.96 5.97
CA MET A 1 7.00 -5.72 5.32
C MET A 1 5.73 -4.89 5.48
N THR A 2 5.01 -4.61 4.40
CA THR A 2 3.86 -3.69 4.44
C THR A 2 2.67 -4.36 5.13
N ASN A 3 2.17 -3.78 6.22
CA ASN A 3 0.89 -4.13 6.85
C ASN A 3 -0.24 -3.19 6.38
N ILE A 4 -1.49 -3.48 6.75
CA ILE A 4 -2.69 -2.71 6.39
C ILE A 4 -2.59 -1.21 6.72
N GLY A 5 -1.93 -0.84 7.82
CA GLY A 5 -1.87 0.55 8.29
C GLY A 5 -1.17 1.50 7.33
N HIS A 6 -0.18 1.00 6.58
CA HIS A 6 0.49 1.77 5.53
C HIS A 6 -0.45 2.13 4.37
N PHE A 7 -1.41 1.27 4.05
CA PHE A 7 -2.43 1.55 3.04
C PHE A 7 -3.43 2.59 3.56
N ARG A 8 -3.80 2.52 4.85
CA ARG A 8 -4.62 3.56 5.48
C ARG A 8 -3.91 4.92 5.48
N ALA A 9 -2.61 4.94 5.81
CA ALA A 9 -1.80 6.15 5.79
C ALA A 9 -1.77 6.78 4.39
N ALA A 10 -1.46 5.98 3.36
CA ALA A 10 -1.51 6.40 1.97
C ALA A 10 -2.92 6.89 1.58
N GLY A 11 -3.96 6.17 1.98
CA GLY A 11 -5.34 6.54 1.74
C GLY A 11 -5.71 7.91 2.32
N LYS A 12 -5.35 8.18 3.58
CA LYS A 12 -5.60 9.48 4.23
C LYS A 12 -4.88 10.62 3.52
N LEU A 13 -3.63 10.41 3.08
CA LEU A 13 -2.88 11.39 2.28
C LEU A 13 -3.53 11.67 0.92
N LEU A 14 -4.00 10.61 0.25
CA LEU A 14 -4.67 10.70 -1.05
C LEU A 14 -6.05 11.37 -0.94
N ASP A 15 -6.83 11.08 0.10
CA ASP A 15 -8.15 11.69 0.32
C ASP A 15 -8.06 13.20 0.59
N ALA A 16 -7.01 13.62 1.32
CA ALA A 16 -6.71 15.03 1.55
C ALA A 16 -6.38 15.77 0.23
N HIS A 17 -5.80 15.07 -0.74
CA HIS A 17 -5.51 15.60 -2.07
C HIS A 17 -6.70 15.41 -3.01
N LYS A 18 -7.55 16.44 -3.08
CA LYS A 18 -8.72 16.45 -3.97
C LYS A 18 -8.31 16.55 -5.44
N GLY A 19 -7.99 15.44 -6.08
CA GLY A 19 -7.63 15.41 -7.49
C GLY A 19 -7.03 14.09 -7.98
N GLN A 20 -6.72 14.06 -9.27
CA GLN A 20 -5.93 12.99 -9.89
C GLN A 20 -4.45 13.22 -9.60
N LEU A 21 -3.72 12.14 -9.36
CA LEU A 21 -2.28 12.21 -9.13
C LEU A 21 -1.54 12.66 -10.41
N PRO A 22 -0.48 13.48 -10.28
CA PRO A 22 0.41 13.79 -11.42
C PRO A 22 1.29 12.60 -11.83
N THR A 23 1.25 11.51 -11.07
CA THR A 23 2.04 10.29 -11.28
C THR A 23 1.14 9.06 -11.43
N ARG A 24 1.73 7.96 -11.90
CA ARG A 24 1.08 6.67 -11.90
C ARG A 24 1.36 5.92 -10.59
N LEU A 25 0.40 5.95 -9.66
CA LEU A 25 0.49 5.19 -8.40
C LEU A 25 -0.10 3.79 -8.56
N TRP A 26 0.63 2.76 -8.16
CA TRP A 26 0.11 1.38 -8.05
C TRP A 26 -0.02 0.99 -6.59
N VAL A 27 -1.14 0.37 -6.24
CA VAL A 27 -1.47 -0.07 -4.88
C VAL A 27 -1.75 -1.57 -4.92
N ALA A 28 -0.93 -2.35 -4.23
CA ALA A 28 -1.06 -3.81 -4.16
C ALA A 28 -1.18 -4.23 -2.67
N PRO A 29 -2.38 -4.53 -2.16
CA PRO A 29 -2.57 -5.01 -0.79
C PRO A 29 -1.82 -6.33 -0.56
N PRO A 30 -1.32 -6.60 0.66
CA PRO A 30 -0.47 -7.75 0.90
C PRO A 30 -1.27 -9.05 0.97
N THR A 31 -2.51 -9.02 1.46
CA THR A 31 -3.39 -10.20 1.50
C THR A 31 -4.82 -9.87 1.05
N ARG A 32 -5.61 -10.93 0.77
CA ARG A 32 -7.04 -10.79 0.49
C ARG A 32 -7.83 -10.24 1.68
N MET A 33 -7.35 -10.48 2.91
CA MET A 33 -7.99 -10.01 4.13
C MET A 33 -7.80 -8.50 4.28
N ASP A 34 -6.58 -8.00 4.01
CA ASP A 34 -6.32 -6.56 3.99
C ASP A 34 -7.13 -5.87 2.90
N ALA A 35 -7.22 -6.48 1.71
CA ALA A 35 -8.03 -5.96 0.61
C ALA A 35 -9.52 -5.84 0.98
N ALA A 36 -10.09 -6.87 1.60
CA ALA A 36 -11.47 -6.84 2.07
C ALA A 36 -11.69 -5.75 3.12
N GLN A 37 -10.80 -5.68 4.13
CA GLN A 37 -10.90 -4.67 5.19
C GLN A 37 -10.78 -3.24 4.65
N LEU A 38 -9.80 -2.98 3.77
CA LEU A 38 -9.62 -1.66 3.14
C LEU A 38 -10.79 -1.28 2.22
N THR A 39 -11.49 -2.27 1.65
CA THR A 39 -12.71 -2.04 0.87
C THR A 39 -13.86 -1.61 1.78
N GLU A 40 -14.06 -2.34 2.89
CA GLU A 40 -15.09 -2.02 3.89
C GLU A 40 -14.87 -0.65 4.54
N GLU A 41 -13.61 -0.29 4.83
CA GLU A 41 -13.22 1.01 5.35
C GLU A 41 -13.28 2.14 4.30
N GLY A 42 -13.57 1.83 3.03
CA GLY A 42 -13.75 2.81 1.95
C GLY A 42 -12.48 3.29 1.25
N TYR A 43 -11.29 2.81 1.66
CA TYR A 43 -10.01 3.23 1.07
C TYR A 43 -9.87 2.87 -0.41
N TYR A 44 -10.50 1.79 -0.87
CA TYR A 44 -10.55 1.46 -2.30
C TYR A 44 -11.21 2.55 -3.15
N SER A 45 -12.25 3.20 -2.63
CA SER A 45 -12.87 4.34 -3.30
C SER A 45 -11.92 5.53 -3.38
N VAL A 46 -11.18 5.80 -2.31
CA VAL A 46 -10.16 6.85 -2.27
C VAL A 46 -9.06 6.61 -3.30
N PHE A 47 -8.53 5.38 -3.36
CA PHE A 47 -7.53 5.00 -4.36
C PHE A 47 -8.06 5.14 -5.80
N GLY A 48 -9.30 4.72 -6.05
CA GLY A 48 -9.93 4.90 -7.37
C GLY A 48 -10.10 6.37 -7.75
N LYS A 49 -10.55 7.22 -6.81
CA LYS A 49 -10.74 8.66 -7.03
C LYS A 49 -9.43 9.40 -7.32
N SER A 50 -8.31 8.96 -6.74
CA SER A 50 -6.99 9.55 -7.00
C SER A 50 -6.36 9.07 -8.31
N GLY A 51 -6.99 8.10 -8.99
CA GLY A 51 -6.47 7.51 -10.22
C GLY A 51 -5.43 6.41 -10.00
N ALA A 52 -5.30 5.91 -8.76
CA ALA A 52 -4.38 4.82 -8.47
C ALA A 52 -4.83 3.51 -9.13
N ARG A 53 -3.87 2.77 -9.68
CA ARG A 53 -4.11 1.43 -10.21
C ARG A 53 -4.01 0.42 -9.08
N ILE A 54 -5.11 -0.22 -8.76
CA ILE A 54 -5.17 -1.24 -7.70
C ILE A 54 -4.89 -2.60 -8.33
N GLU A 55 -3.90 -3.30 -7.78
CA GLU A 55 -3.50 -4.64 -8.21
C GLU A 55 -4.14 -5.71 -7.32
N ILE A 56 -4.21 -6.94 -7.83
CA ILE A 56 -4.68 -8.10 -7.05
C ILE A 56 -3.76 -8.28 -5.85
N PRO A 57 -4.28 -8.66 -4.66
CA PRO A 57 -3.46 -8.82 -3.48
C PRO A 57 -2.28 -9.78 -3.69
N GLY A 58 -1.08 -9.33 -3.30
CA GLY A 58 0.18 -10.06 -3.50
C GLY A 58 1.37 -9.15 -3.83
N CYS A 59 2.45 -9.76 -4.31
CA CYS A 59 3.72 -9.05 -4.52
C CYS A 59 3.74 -8.09 -5.72
N SER A 60 2.87 -8.28 -6.71
CA SER A 60 2.77 -7.47 -7.94
C SER A 60 4.13 -7.03 -8.51
N LEU A 61 4.40 -5.73 -8.53
CA LEU A 61 5.63 -5.16 -9.06
C LEU A 61 6.90 -5.65 -8.37
N CYS A 62 6.84 -5.97 -7.08
CA CYS A 62 8.00 -6.47 -6.34
C CYS A 62 8.51 -7.78 -6.96
N MET A 63 7.58 -8.62 -7.42
CA MET A 63 7.90 -9.85 -8.13
C MET A 63 8.22 -9.59 -9.62
N GLY A 64 7.63 -8.55 -10.21
CA GLY A 64 7.78 -8.17 -11.61
C GLY A 64 6.96 -9.01 -12.58
N ASN A 65 6.04 -9.85 -12.05
CA ASN A 65 5.27 -10.82 -12.84
C ASN A 65 3.85 -10.35 -13.20
N GLN A 66 3.20 -9.54 -12.35
CA GLN A 66 1.82 -9.07 -12.60
C GLN A 66 1.80 -7.79 -13.42
N ALA A 67 2.76 -6.91 -13.17
CA ALA A 67 2.77 -5.61 -13.80
C ALA A 67 4.21 -5.06 -13.86
N ARG A 68 4.49 -4.26 -14.91
CA ARG A 68 5.81 -3.74 -15.25
C ARG A 68 5.74 -2.24 -15.54
N VAL A 69 6.66 -1.46 -14.98
CA VAL A 69 6.72 -0.02 -15.22
C VAL A 69 7.19 0.27 -16.66
N ALA A 70 7.00 1.51 -17.12
CA ALA A 70 7.52 1.93 -18.42
C ALA A 70 9.06 1.86 -18.43
N ASP A 71 9.62 1.63 -19.62
CA ASP A 71 11.07 1.60 -19.78
C ASP A 71 11.68 2.98 -19.45
N GLY A 72 12.81 2.98 -18.75
CA GLY A 72 13.48 4.21 -18.29
C GLY A 72 12.78 4.94 -17.15
N ALA A 73 11.68 4.41 -16.60
CA ALA A 73 10.91 5.10 -15.56
C ALA A 73 11.69 5.25 -14.24
N THR A 74 11.45 6.37 -13.55
CA THR A 74 11.87 6.55 -12.15
C THR A 74 10.73 6.12 -11.23
N VAL A 75 11.03 5.21 -10.29
CA VAL A 75 10.04 4.57 -9.42
C VAL A 75 10.44 4.74 -7.97
N VAL A 76 9.52 5.24 -7.15
CA VAL A 76 9.59 5.14 -5.69
C VAL A 76 8.78 3.93 -5.26
N SER A 77 9.42 2.95 -4.60
CA SER A 77 8.84 1.64 -4.34
C SER A 77 8.92 1.26 -2.87
N THR A 78 7.85 0.66 -2.34
CA THR A 78 7.83 0.01 -1.02
C THR A 78 8.31 -1.44 -1.05
N SER A 79 8.94 -1.85 -2.16
CA SER A 79 9.60 -3.15 -2.31
C SER A 79 10.81 -3.26 -1.39
N THR A 80 11.37 -4.47 -1.27
CA THR A 80 12.63 -4.72 -0.57
C THR A 80 13.84 -4.79 -1.51
N ARG A 81 13.62 -4.66 -2.83
CA ARG A 81 14.65 -4.88 -3.87
C ARG A 81 14.56 -3.83 -4.98
N ASN A 82 15.71 -3.31 -5.41
CA ASN A 82 15.85 -2.30 -6.45
C ASN A 82 16.93 -2.61 -7.51
N PHE A 83 17.28 -3.88 -7.71
CA PHE A 83 18.27 -4.26 -8.71
C PHE A 83 17.87 -3.80 -10.12
N PRO A 84 18.85 -3.50 -11.01
CA PRO A 84 18.56 -3.05 -12.37
C PRO A 84 17.59 -3.98 -13.10
N ASN A 85 16.68 -3.39 -13.87
CA ASN A 85 15.66 -4.09 -14.66
C ASN A 85 14.60 -4.88 -13.87
N ARG A 86 14.59 -4.78 -12.53
CA ARG A 86 13.65 -5.57 -11.70
C ARG A 86 12.18 -5.20 -11.94
N LEU A 87 11.90 -3.92 -12.06
CA LEU A 87 10.55 -3.38 -12.21
C LEU A 87 10.18 -3.03 -13.67
N GLY A 88 11.18 -2.84 -14.53
CA GLY A 88 11.07 -2.37 -15.92
C GLY A 88 12.46 -2.15 -16.51
N THR A 89 12.60 -2.17 -17.84
CA THR A 89 13.93 -2.04 -18.46
C THR A 89 14.48 -0.64 -18.25
N GLY A 90 15.71 -0.52 -17.77
CA GLY A 90 16.35 0.77 -17.49
C GLY A 90 15.66 1.59 -16.39
N ALA A 91 14.76 0.99 -15.60
CA ALA A 91 14.06 1.70 -14.55
C ALA A 91 14.99 2.05 -13.36
N ASN A 92 14.90 3.29 -12.88
CA ASN A 92 15.60 3.77 -11.69
C ASN A 92 14.70 3.61 -10.47
N VAL A 93 15.08 2.74 -9.54
CA VAL A 93 14.21 2.33 -8.43
C VAL A 93 14.78 2.79 -7.08
N PHE A 94 13.99 3.58 -6.37
CA PHE A 94 14.30 4.09 -5.04
C PHE A 94 13.38 3.42 -4.01
N LEU A 95 13.98 2.78 -3.01
CA LEU A 95 13.21 2.14 -1.94
C LEU A 95 12.80 3.17 -0.89
N ALA A 96 11.54 3.10 -0.46
CA ALA A 96 10.95 4.08 0.45
C ALA A 96 9.88 3.43 1.34
N SER A 97 9.49 4.14 2.41
CA SER A 97 8.28 3.80 3.16
C SER A 97 7.01 4.07 2.32
N ALA A 98 5.87 3.56 2.78
CA ALA A 98 4.60 3.77 2.09
C ALA A 98 4.16 5.23 2.12
N GLU A 99 4.39 5.92 3.23
CA GLU A 99 4.10 7.32 3.44
C GLU A 99 4.93 8.16 2.46
N LEU A 100 6.24 7.91 2.37
CA LEU A 100 7.12 8.62 1.44
C LEU A 100 6.75 8.33 -0.03
N ALA A 101 6.38 7.09 -0.37
CA ALA A 101 5.91 6.76 -1.71
C ALA A 101 4.60 7.47 -2.06
N ALA A 102 3.65 7.57 -1.12
CA ALA A 102 2.41 8.30 -1.30
C ALA A 102 2.65 9.81 -1.47
N VAL A 103 3.52 10.40 -0.65
CA VAL A 103 3.90 11.82 -0.76
C VAL A 103 4.60 12.10 -2.08
N ALA A 104 5.52 11.24 -2.51
CA ALA A 104 6.19 11.38 -3.81
C ALA A 104 5.19 11.27 -4.97
N ALA A 105 4.19 10.38 -4.85
CA ALA A 105 3.14 10.25 -5.86
C ALA A 105 2.26 11.50 -5.97
N LEU A 106 1.97 12.15 -4.82
CA LEU A 106 1.21 13.39 -4.73
C LEU A 106 1.95 14.59 -5.34
N ILE A 107 3.26 14.70 -5.08
CA ILE A 107 4.07 15.85 -5.51
C ILE A 107 4.63 15.65 -6.93
N GLY A 108 4.85 14.41 -7.36
CA GLY A 108 5.44 14.10 -8.67
C GLY A 108 6.97 14.03 -8.69
N LYS A 109 7.61 14.11 -7.54
CA LYS A 109 9.07 14.01 -7.35
C LYS A 109 9.36 13.47 -5.95
N LEU A 110 10.63 13.11 -5.69
CA LEU A 110 11.07 12.90 -4.31
C LEU A 110 10.94 14.22 -3.53
N PRO A 111 10.24 14.24 -2.38
CA PRO A 111 10.08 15.45 -1.58
C PRO A 111 11.38 15.84 -0.88
N THR A 112 11.50 17.12 -0.51
CA THR A 112 12.45 17.52 0.53
C THR A 112 12.00 17.03 1.91
N PRO A 113 12.88 16.99 2.92
CA PRO A 113 12.49 16.63 4.28
C PRO A 113 11.34 17.50 4.81
N GLU A 114 11.34 18.80 4.55
CA GLU A 114 10.32 19.75 5.01
C GLU A 114 8.97 19.52 4.31
N GLU A 115 9.00 19.29 2.99
CA GLU A 115 7.81 18.89 2.23
C GLU A 115 7.23 17.61 2.84
N TYR A 116 8.05 16.58 3.06
CA TYR A 116 7.61 15.31 3.65
C TYR A 116 6.95 15.47 5.02
N GLN A 117 7.58 16.20 5.94
CA GLN A 117 7.05 16.40 7.29
C GLN A 117 5.69 17.10 7.29
N THR A 118 5.46 18.00 6.34
CA THR A 118 4.17 18.71 6.20
C THR A 118 3.02 17.74 5.90
N TYR A 119 3.24 16.74 5.04
CA TYR A 119 2.22 15.74 4.72
C TYR A 119 2.02 14.75 5.87
N VAL A 120 3.10 14.23 6.44
CA VAL A 120 3.02 13.17 7.47
C VAL A 120 2.43 13.67 8.78
N ALA A 121 2.62 14.94 9.12
CA ALA A 121 1.97 15.56 10.28
C ALA A 121 0.42 15.45 10.25
N GLN A 122 -0.19 15.26 9.08
CA GLN A 122 -1.62 15.03 8.95
C GLN A 122 -2.01 13.59 9.32
N VAL A 123 -1.19 12.62 8.94
CA VAL A 123 -1.38 11.20 9.26
C VAL A 123 -1.19 10.97 10.75
N ASP A 124 -0.20 11.64 11.35
CA ASP A 124 0.14 11.51 12.77
C ASP A 124 -1.02 11.88 13.70
N LYS A 125 -1.87 12.83 13.31
CA LYS A 125 -3.08 13.21 14.05
C LYS A 125 -4.05 12.05 14.28
N THR A 126 -3.97 11.02 13.44
CA THR A 126 -4.83 9.83 13.51
C THR A 126 -4.02 8.54 13.60
N ALA A 127 -2.74 8.60 14.03
CA ALA A 127 -1.80 7.49 14.00
C ALA A 127 -2.34 6.20 14.67
N VAL A 128 -3.02 6.33 15.81
CA VAL A 128 -3.58 5.20 16.56
C VAL A 128 -4.58 4.41 15.71
N ASP A 129 -5.43 5.10 14.95
CA ASP A 129 -6.38 4.47 14.04
C ASP A 129 -5.71 4.02 12.74
N THR A 130 -4.85 4.86 12.17
CA THR A 130 -4.13 4.57 10.91
C THR A 130 -3.35 3.27 11.01
N TYR A 131 -2.54 3.10 12.05
CA TYR A 131 -1.60 1.98 12.18
C TYR A 131 -2.16 0.81 13.00
N ARG A 132 -3.49 0.76 13.22
CA ARG A 132 -4.14 -0.39 13.88
C ARG A 132 -3.92 -1.67 13.09
N TYR A 133 -3.31 -2.68 13.71
CA TYR A 133 -3.11 -3.97 13.07
C TYR A 133 -4.41 -4.76 12.89
N LEU A 134 -4.42 -5.62 11.87
CA LEU A 134 -5.48 -6.60 11.65
C LEU A 134 -5.14 -7.89 12.41
N ASN A 135 -5.39 -7.90 13.72
CA ASN A 135 -5.10 -9.05 14.59
C ASN A 135 -6.18 -10.13 14.43
N PHE A 136 -6.00 -11.07 13.49
CA PHE A 136 -7.01 -12.10 13.18
C PHE A 136 -7.45 -12.93 14.40
N ASN A 137 -6.55 -13.15 15.35
CA ASN A 137 -6.85 -13.86 16.60
C ASN A 137 -7.76 -13.09 17.57
N GLN A 138 -8.06 -11.81 17.30
CA GLN A 138 -8.93 -10.96 18.11
C GLN A 138 -10.24 -10.61 17.39
N LEU A 139 -10.43 -11.10 16.16
CA LEU A 139 -11.58 -10.77 15.32
C LEU A 139 -12.56 -11.96 15.32
N SER A 140 -13.76 -11.74 15.85
CA SER A 140 -14.80 -12.77 16.02
C SER A 140 -15.06 -13.57 14.74
N GLN A 141 -15.16 -12.87 13.60
CA GLN A 141 -15.38 -13.48 12.28
C GLN A 141 -14.33 -14.53 11.87
N TYR A 142 -13.12 -14.48 12.43
CA TYR A 142 -12.05 -15.44 12.20
C TYR A 142 -11.96 -16.47 13.34
N THR A 143 -12.15 -16.06 14.60
CA THR A 143 -12.07 -16.96 15.76
C THR A 143 -13.25 -17.93 15.80
N GLU A 144 -14.48 -17.47 15.57
CA GLU A 144 -15.68 -18.31 15.56
C GLU A 144 -15.61 -19.39 14.47
N LYS A 145 -15.01 -19.07 13.31
CA LYS A 145 -14.76 -20.06 12.26
C LYS A 145 -13.71 -21.09 12.67
N ALA A 146 -12.69 -20.67 13.41
CA ALA A 146 -11.63 -21.56 13.89
C ALA A 146 -12.17 -22.57 14.91
N ASP A 147 -13.09 -22.16 15.77
CA ASP A 147 -13.72 -23.04 16.77
C ASP A 147 -14.51 -24.19 16.15
N GLY A 148 -15.01 -24.01 14.92
CA GLY A 148 -15.73 -25.03 14.15
C GLY A 148 -14.83 -25.99 13.35
N VAL A 149 -13.50 -25.82 13.36
CA VAL A 149 -12.58 -26.65 12.58
C VAL A 149 -12.35 -27.99 13.28
N ILE A 150 -12.78 -29.09 12.64
CA ILE A 150 -12.46 -30.44 13.09
C ILE A 150 -11.02 -30.77 12.64
N PHE A 151 -10.09 -30.86 13.59
CA PHE A 151 -8.73 -31.30 13.30
C PHE A 151 -8.72 -32.79 12.94
N GLN A 152 -8.34 -33.12 11.71
CA GLN A 152 -8.00 -34.51 11.37
C GLN A 152 -6.68 -34.85 12.06
N THR A 153 -6.75 -35.66 13.12
CA THR A 153 -5.56 -36.23 13.74
C THR A 153 -5.08 -37.39 12.85
N ALA A 154 -3.82 -37.36 12.43
CA ALA A 154 -3.24 -38.51 11.74
C ALA A 154 -3.25 -39.71 12.70
N VAL A 155 -3.84 -40.82 12.25
CA VAL A 155 -3.80 -42.13 12.91
C VAL A 155 -2.49 -42.81 12.58
#